data_AF-A0A0J8X2C4-F1
#
_entry.id   AF-A0A0J8X2C4-F1
#
_cell.length_a   1.000
_cell.length_b   1.000
_cell.length_c   1.000
_cell.angle_alpha   90.00
_cell.angle_beta   90.00
_cell.angle_gamma   90.00
#
_symmetry.space_group_name_H-M   'P 1'
#
loop_
_entity.id
_entity.type
_entity.pdbx_description
1 polymer ?
#
loop_
_entity_poly.entity_id
_entity_poly.type
_entity_poly.pdbx_seq_one_letter_code
_entity_poly.pdbx_strand_id
1 'polypeptide(L)' 'MSNADYWDEFAQALPLLAKHKTGPFPFHCEHDELFVMTDADAYTPEELAQLDEWGFHPNEHGGLSSYRYGSA' A
#
# COMPACT_ATOMS: atom_id res chain seq x y z
N MET A 1 -2.28 -5.98 23.42
CA MET A 1 -2.30 -5.44 22.06
C MET A 1 -3.30 -6.29 21.31
N SER A 2 -4.38 -5.72 20.76
CA SER A 2 -5.33 -6.53 20.00
C SER A 2 -4.59 -7.14 18.81
N ASN A 3 -4.76 -8.44 18.59
CA ASN A 3 -4.41 -9.09 17.32
C ASN A 3 -5.29 -8.48 16.24
N ALA A 4 -4.97 -7.29 15.75
CA ALA A 4 -5.48 -6.87 14.46
C ALA A 4 -4.88 -7.84 13.45
N ASP A 5 -5.74 -8.61 12.78
CA ASP A 5 -5.30 -9.44 11.67
C ASP A 5 -4.82 -8.49 10.56
N TYR A 6 -3.73 -8.84 9.87
CA TYR A 6 -3.25 -8.06 8.73
C TYR A 6 -4.34 -7.89 7.67
N TRP A 7 -5.33 -8.78 7.61
CA TRP A 7 -6.52 -8.61 6.81
C TRP A 7 -7.37 -7.38 7.18
N ASP A 8 -7.54 -7.06 8.45
CA ASP A 8 -8.34 -5.91 8.89
C ASP A 8 -7.62 -4.59 8.56
N GLU A 9 -6.30 -4.54 8.76
CA GLU A 9 -5.47 -3.38 8.38
C GLU A 9 -5.47 -3.19 6.86
N PHE A 10 -5.30 -4.28 6.09
CA PHE A 10 -5.33 -4.20 4.64
C PHE A 10 -6.68 -3.71 4.12
N ALA A 11 -7.79 -4.24 4.66
CA ALA A 11 -9.12 -3.79 4.30
C ALA A 11 -9.34 -2.29 4.57
N GLN A 12 -8.77 -1.78 5.66
CA GLN A 12 -8.81 -0.35 6.00
C GLN A 12 -7.92 0.51 5.08
N ALA A 13 -6.80 -0.03 4.60
CA ALA A 13 -5.89 0.68 3.70
C ALA A 13 -6.45 0.81 2.26
N LEU A 14 -7.26 -0.15 1.79
CA LEU A 14 -7.74 -0.21 0.40
C LEU A 14 -8.37 1.10 -0.13
N PRO A 15 -9.27 1.80 0.59
CA PRO A 15 -9.84 3.06 0.10
C PRO A 15 -8.79 4.15 -0.12
N LEU A 16 -7.77 4.23 0.76
CA LEU A 16 -6.70 5.21 0.65
C LEU A 16 -5.74 4.84 -0.50
N LEU A 17 -5.37 3.56 -0.62
CA LEU A 17 -4.57 3.03 -1.74
C LEU A 17 -5.25 3.27 -3.11
N ALA A 18 -6.58 3.22 -3.18
CA ALA A 18 -7.34 3.41 -4.43
C ALA A 18 -7.56 4.88 -4.83
N LYS A 19 -7.20 5.84 -3.96
CA LYS A 19 -7.47 7.28 -4.14
C LYS A 19 -6.78 7.86 -5.37
N HIS A 20 -5.53 7.47 -5.61
CA HIS A 20 -4.68 7.99 -6.69
C HIS A 20 -4.26 6.90 -7.69
N LYS A 21 -5.13 5.90 -7.94
CA LYS A 21 -4.86 4.77 -8.84
C LYS A 21 -4.43 5.21 -10.25
N THR A 22 -3.43 4.53 -10.81
CA THR A 22 -2.82 4.85 -12.12
C THR A 22 -3.20 3.86 -13.24
N GLY A 23 -4.00 2.83 -12.94
CA GLY A 23 -4.39 1.81 -13.92
C GLY A 23 -5.60 0.96 -13.50
N PRO A 24 -6.01 0.00 -14.36
CA PRO A 24 -7.16 -0.87 -14.10
C PRO A 24 -6.87 -2.02 -13.12
N PHE A 25 -5.59 -2.38 -12.95
CA PHE A 25 -5.17 -3.41 -12.00
C PHE A 25 -4.65 -2.72 -10.74
N PRO A 26 -5.14 -3.08 -9.54
CA PRO A 26 -4.75 -2.40 -8.30
C PRO A 26 -3.36 -2.79 -7.81
N PHE A 27 -2.91 -4.00 -8.14
CA PHE A 27 -1.71 -4.59 -7.58
C PHE A 27 -0.88 -5.35 -8.62
N HIS A 28 0.41 -5.44 -8.35
CA HIS A 28 1.38 -6.32 -9.00
C HIS A 28 2.24 -6.97 -7.91
N CYS A 29 2.63 -8.22 -8.06
CA CYS A 29 3.50 -8.90 -7.10
C CYS A 29 4.76 -9.39 -7.81
N GLU A 30 5.92 -9.09 -7.23
CA GLU A 30 7.22 -9.56 -7.70
C GLU A 30 8.15 -9.67 -6.48
N HIS A 31 9.02 -10.69 -6.42
CA HIS A 31 10.05 -10.83 -5.38
C HIS A 31 9.59 -10.63 -3.92
N ASP A 32 8.48 -11.27 -3.51
CA ASP A 32 7.89 -11.17 -2.16
C ASP A 32 7.42 -9.74 -1.79
N GLU A 33 7.19 -8.90 -2.80
CA GLU A 33 6.75 -7.52 -2.66
C GLU A 33 5.43 -7.28 -3.40
N LEU A 34 4.47 -6.68 -2.70
CA LEU A 34 3.19 -6.24 -3.27
C LEU A 34 3.32 -4.78 -3.71
N PHE A 35 3.36 -4.54 -5.01
CA PHE A 35 3.28 -3.21 -5.62
C PHE A 35 1.83 -2.76 -5.76
N VAL A 36 1.55 -1.51 -5.41
CA VAL A 36 0.25 -0.85 -5.55
C VAL A 36 0.31 0.14 -6.71
N MET A 37 -0.63 -0.01 -7.64
CA MET A 37 -0.72 0.79 -8.86
C MET A 37 -1.40 2.15 -8.57
N THR A 38 -0.68 3.01 -7.87
CA THR A 38 -1.09 4.36 -7.47
C THR A 38 0.04 5.36 -7.72
N ASP A 39 -0.24 6.66 -7.64
CA ASP A 39 0.75 7.74 -7.72
C ASP A 39 1.13 8.18 -6.30
N ALA A 40 2.34 7.84 -5.85
CA ALA A 40 2.81 8.14 -4.49
C ALA A 40 2.96 9.64 -4.22
N ASP A 41 3.29 10.44 -5.24
CA ASP A 41 3.50 11.89 -5.11
C ASP A 41 2.18 12.66 -4.95
N ALA A 42 1.04 12.01 -5.20
CA ALA A 42 -0.29 12.59 -5.08
C ALA A 42 -0.86 12.54 -3.65
N TYR A 43 -0.23 11.78 -2.74
CA TYR A 43 -0.65 11.65 -1.35
C TYR A 43 -0.12 12.79 -0.48
N THR A 44 -0.87 13.16 0.57
CA THR A 44 -0.36 14.11 1.56
C THR A 44 0.65 13.43 2.51
N PRO A 45 1.51 14.20 3.20
CA PRO A 45 2.42 13.64 4.20
C PRO A 45 1.71 12.83 5.29
N GLU A 46 0.51 13.23 5.71
CA GLU A 46 -0.30 12.52 6.70
C GLU A 46 -0.83 11.19 6.17
N GLU A 47 -1.25 11.15 4.91
CA GLU A 47 -1.69 9.92 4.26
C GLU A 47 -0.54 8.94 4.08
N LEU A 48 0.63 9.43 3.65
CA LEU A 48 1.84 8.63 3.56
C LEU A 48 2.28 8.08 4.92
N ALA A 49 2.21 8.89 5.99
CA ALA A 49 2.51 8.42 7.34
C ALA A 49 1.56 7.31 7.79
N GLN A 50 0.26 7.44 7.51
CA GLN A 50 -0.72 6.41 7.85
C GLN A 50 -0.49 5.10 7.05
N LEU A 51 -0.16 5.24 5.77
CA LEU A 51 0.16 4.11 4.89
C LEU A 51 1.43 3.39 5.33
N ASP A 52 2.46 4.14 5.76
CA ASP A 52 3.71 3.62 6.31
C ASP A 52 3.47 2.77 7.58
N GLU A 53 2.62 3.24 8.49
CA GLU A 53 2.19 2.48 9.68
C GLU A 53 1.53 1.14 9.30
N TRP A 54 0.70 1.15 8.24
CA TRP A 54 0.07 -0.05 7.68
C TRP A 54 1.00 -0.90 6.82
N GLY A 55 2.24 -0.46 6.59
CA GLY A 55 3.27 -1.20 5.87
C GLY A 55 3.32 -0.97 4.37
N PHE A 56 2.83 0.17 3.87
CA PHE A 56 2.92 0.61 2.48
C PHE A 56 3.86 1.80 2.36
N HIS A 57 4.88 1.69 1.51
CA HIS A 57 5.94 2.68 1.38
C HIS A 57 6.10 3.12 -0.07
N PRO A 58 6.51 4.38 -0.36
CA PRO A 58 6.88 4.79 -1.72
C PRO A 58 7.99 3.89 -2.29
N ASN A 59 7.82 3.47 -3.54
CA ASN A 59 8.79 2.66 -4.26
C ASN A 59 9.49 3.45 -5.38
N GLU A 60 10.51 2.85 -5.99
CA GLU A 60 11.29 3.47 -7.07
C GLU A 60 10.52 3.64 -8.40
N HIS A 61 9.34 3.03 -8.53
CA HIS A 61 8.48 3.12 -9.71
C HIS A 61 7.40 4.20 -9.61
N GLY A 62 7.42 5.03 -8.57
CA GLY A 62 6.46 6.11 -8.36
C GLY A 62 5.11 5.67 -7.76
N GLY A 63 5.00 4.42 -7.34
CA GLY A 63 3.85 3.89 -6.61
C GLY A 63 4.16 3.60 -5.15
N LEU A 64 3.31 2.79 -4.52
CA LEU A 64 3.55 2.26 -3.18
C LEU A 64 3.86 0.77 -3.27
N SER A 65 4.59 0.22 -2.29
CA SER A 65 4.79 -1.22 -2.17
C SER A 65 4.79 -1.71 -0.72
N SER A 66 4.64 -3.01 -0.52
CA SER A 66 4.65 -3.65 0.79
C SER A 66 5.27 -5.04 0.76
N TYR A 67 6.27 -5.25 1.61
CA TYR A 67 6.75 -6.60 1.96
C TYR A 67 5.83 -7.31 2.96
N ARG A 68 5.09 -6.55 3.80
CA ARG A 68 4.16 -7.10 4.81
C ARG A 68 3.06 -7.94 4.16
N TYR A 69 2.57 -7.51 3.00
CA TYR A 69 1.50 -8.19 2.26
C TYR A 69 2.01 -8.91 0.99
N GLY A 70 3.30 -8.80 0.66
CA GLY A 70 3.93 -9.46 -0.48
C GLY A 70 4.62 -10.78 -0.12
N SER A 71 5.09 -10.91 1.12
CA SER A 71 5.80 -12.10 1.62
C SER A 71 4.82 -13.04 2.33
N ALA A 72 4.86 -14.33 1.99
CA ALA A 72 4.08 -15.39 2.63
C ALA A 72 4.80 -15.96 3.86
#